data_AF-A0A7Y4ZEG5-F1
#
_entry.id   AF-A0A7Y4ZEG5-F1
#
_cell.length_a   1.000
_cell.length_b   1.000
_cell.length_c   1.000
_cell.angle_alpha   90.00
_cell.angle_beta   90.00
_cell.angle_gamma   90.00
#
_symmetry.space_group_name_H-M   'P 1'
#
loop_
_entity.id
_entity.type
_entity.pdbx_description
1 polymer ?
#
loop_
_entity_poly.entity_id
_entity_poly.type
_entity_poly.pdbx_seq_one_letter_code
_entity_poly.pdbx_strand_id
1 'polypeptide(L)'
;MRVDTFSYDLDESLIASEPSSARDGARLLLALGDSPADRHVVDLPGLLPEGALVLVNDTRVVPARLLGQKRGSGGRAEIFLVRRDEAENATEGERWLALGRASKALKPGAIVDVGPIAAEVLEKRDDGTLVVRLSLSHGSGTASLREALETHGHMPLPPYIRRPDDAADRTRYQTVFAKHDGAVAAPTAGLHLTESLLE
;
A
#
# COMPACT_ATOMS: atom_id res chain seq x y z
N MET A 1 20.21 -9.52 16.44
CA MET A 1 20.02 -8.06 16.57
C MET A 1 19.04 -7.83 17.70
N ARG A 2 19.38 -7.04 18.72
CA ARG A 2 18.43 -6.73 19.81
C ARG A 2 17.55 -5.57 19.31
N VAL A 3 16.25 -5.78 19.20
CA VAL A 3 15.32 -4.74 18.68
C VAL A 3 15.37 -3.50 19.55
N ASP A 4 15.54 -3.68 20.87
CA ASP A 4 15.58 -2.60 21.86
C ASP A 4 16.71 -1.59 21.64
N THR A 5 17.79 -1.94 20.92
CA THR A 5 18.86 -0.96 20.61
C THR A 5 18.43 0.10 19.60
N PHE A 6 17.24 -0.03 19.02
CA PHE A 6 16.63 0.92 18.07
C PHE A 6 15.41 1.63 18.67
N SER A 7 15.15 1.44 19.97
CA SER A 7 14.07 2.11 20.68
C SER A 7 14.45 3.55 21.03
N TYR A 8 13.49 4.46 20.87
CA TYR A 8 13.56 5.84 21.31
C TYR A 8 12.19 6.30 21.76
N ASP A 9 12.14 7.32 22.61
CA ASP A 9 10.87 7.90 23.05
C ASP A 9 10.27 8.72 21.91
N LEU A 10 9.15 8.25 21.36
CA LEU A 10 8.38 8.95 20.34
C LEU A 10 7.03 9.34 20.92
N ASP A 11 6.79 10.65 21.04
CA ASP A 11 5.46 11.16 21.36
C ASP A 11 4.50 10.85 20.20
N GLU A 12 3.39 10.14 20.49
CA GLU A 12 2.39 9.76 19.49
C GLU A 12 1.81 10.98 18.76
N SER A 13 1.78 12.15 19.39
CA SER A 13 1.31 13.40 18.76
C SER A 13 2.21 13.91 17.63
N LEU A 14 3.46 13.41 17.55
CA LEU A 14 4.39 13.71 16.46
C LEU A 14 4.22 12.76 15.26
N ILE A 15 3.38 11.72 15.38
CA ILE A 15 3.06 10.81 14.26
C ILE A 15 1.97 11.46 13.42
N ALA A 16 2.34 11.91 12.22
CA ALA A 16 1.40 12.52 11.28
C ALA A 16 0.27 11.54 10.89
N SER A 17 -0.98 11.93 11.15
CA SER A 17 -2.18 11.21 10.70
C SER A 17 -2.59 11.57 9.28
N GLU A 18 -2.16 12.74 8.80
CA GLU A 18 -2.44 13.26 7.46
C GLU A 18 -1.16 13.87 6.87
N PRO A 19 -0.97 13.76 5.54
CA PRO A 19 0.15 14.40 4.88
C PRO A 19 -0.01 15.93 4.86
N SER A 20 1.12 16.65 4.87
CA SER A 20 1.14 18.12 4.67
C SER A 20 0.42 18.53 3.40
N SER A 21 -0.35 19.63 3.43
CA SER A 21 -1.06 20.16 2.25
C SER A 21 -0.09 20.47 1.10
N ALA A 22 1.04 21.09 1.42
CA ALA A 22 2.20 21.27 0.54
C ALA A 22 3.20 20.11 0.74
N ARG A 23 3.36 19.27 -0.29
CA ARG A 23 4.15 18.02 -0.23
C ARG A 23 5.64 18.27 -0.02
N ASP A 24 6.18 19.17 -0.82
CA ASP A 24 7.58 19.63 -0.83
C ASP A 24 7.88 20.62 0.31
N GLY A 25 6.85 21.22 0.89
CA GLY A 25 6.94 22.01 2.12
C GLY A 25 7.15 21.18 3.40
N ALA A 26 7.25 19.85 3.31
CA ALA A 26 7.55 19.01 4.46
C ALA A 26 8.98 19.26 4.99
N ARG A 27 9.19 19.12 6.30
CA ARG A 27 10.52 19.21 6.93
C ARG A 27 11.43 18.09 6.42
N LEU A 28 12.70 18.41 6.19
CA LEU A 28 13.77 17.52 5.80
C LEU A 28 14.90 17.64 6.83
N LEU A 29 15.29 16.54 7.47
CA LEU A 29 16.45 16.51 8.37
C LEU A 29 17.70 16.14 7.56
N LEU A 30 18.63 17.09 7.40
CA LEU A 30 19.93 16.84 6.78
C LEU A 30 20.92 16.34 7.84
N ALA A 31 21.23 15.04 7.80
CA ALA A 31 22.09 14.37 8.78
C ALA A 31 23.39 13.81 8.16
N LEU A 32 24.09 14.63 7.35
CA LEU A 32 25.33 14.24 6.64
C LEU A 32 26.64 14.64 7.39
N GLY A 33 26.56 15.05 8.66
CA GLY A 33 27.72 15.46 9.46
C GLY A 33 27.44 15.41 10.96
N ASP A 34 28.32 16.02 11.77
CA ASP A 34 28.26 15.97 13.24
C ASP A 34 27.03 16.68 13.82
N SER A 35 26.47 17.63 13.07
CA SER A 35 25.31 18.43 13.47
C SER A 35 24.19 18.29 12.43
N PRO A 36 23.04 17.70 12.80
CA PRO A 36 21.87 17.70 11.94
C PRO A 36 21.37 19.12 11.67
N ALA A 37 20.85 19.36 10.48
CA ALA A 37 20.25 20.63 10.10
C ALA A 37 18.80 20.44 9.64
N ASP A 38 17.91 21.31 10.10
CA ASP A 38 16.55 21.41 9.59
C ASP A 38 16.55 22.11 8.23
N ARG A 39 15.89 21.47 7.26
CA ARG A 39 15.62 21.95 5.89
C ARG A 39 14.16 21.67 5.55
N HIS A 40 13.76 22.00 4.33
CA HIS A 40 12.51 21.53 3.74
C HIS A 40 12.79 20.70 2.50
N VAL A 41 11.83 19.88 2.06
CA VAL A 41 12.00 19.05 0.85
C VAL A 41 12.20 19.92 -0.39
N VAL A 42 11.64 21.13 -0.44
CA VAL A 42 11.95 22.13 -1.49
C VAL A 42 13.44 22.46 -1.62
N ASP A 43 14.23 22.31 -0.56
CA ASP A 43 15.66 22.59 -0.58
C ASP A 43 16.46 21.43 -1.22
N LEU A 44 15.85 20.25 -1.40
CA LEU A 44 16.54 19.02 -1.80
C LEU A 44 17.39 19.17 -3.07
N PRO A 45 16.94 19.81 -4.17
CA PRO A 45 17.76 19.97 -5.37
C PRO A 45 19.09 20.68 -5.10
N GLY A 46 19.09 21.68 -4.22
CA GLY A 46 20.31 22.42 -3.85
C GLY A 46 21.24 21.67 -2.89
N LEU A 47 20.78 20.54 -2.32
CA LEU A 47 21.58 19.69 -1.43
C LEU A 47 22.26 18.54 -2.18
N LEU A 48 21.82 18.24 -3.40
CA LEU A 48 22.39 17.17 -4.21
C LEU A 48 23.67 17.65 -4.91
N PRO A 49 24.74 16.83 -4.93
CA PRO A 49 25.93 17.17 -5.69
C PRO A 49 25.63 17.19 -7.19
N GLU A 50 26.42 17.97 -7.94
CA GLU A 50 26.35 17.95 -9.41
C GLU A 50 26.57 16.53 -9.94
N GLY A 51 25.73 16.11 -10.89
CA GLY A 51 25.76 14.76 -11.46
C GLY A 51 25.14 13.67 -10.57
N ALA A 52 24.45 14.02 -9.49
CA ALA A 52 23.72 13.06 -8.68
C ALA A 52 22.69 12.27 -9.49
N LEU A 53 22.66 10.94 -9.29
CA LEU A 53 21.60 10.07 -9.80
C LEU A 53 20.58 9.81 -8.70
N VAL A 54 19.34 10.28 -8.90
CA VAL A 54 18.22 9.99 -8.00
C VAL A 54 17.45 8.79 -8.55
N LEU A 55 17.48 7.68 -7.81
CA LEU A 55 16.70 6.50 -8.12
C LEU A 55 15.33 6.59 -7.46
N VAL A 56 14.29 6.56 -8.28
CA VAL A 56 12.90 6.67 -7.83
C VAL A 56 12.15 5.38 -8.11
N ASN A 57 11.14 5.10 -7.29
CA ASN A 57 10.20 4.02 -7.55
C ASN A 57 9.02 4.56 -8.37
N ASP A 58 8.80 3.99 -9.56
CA ASP A 58 7.80 4.40 -10.54
C ASP A 58 6.53 3.53 -10.52
N THR A 59 6.37 2.69 -9.48
CA THR A 59 5.19 1.85 -9.33
C THR A 59 3.99 2.65 -8.84
N ARG A 60 2.84 2.50 -9.51
CA ARG A 60 1.52 2.95 -9.07
C ARG A 60 0.96 2.01 -8.00
N VAL A 61 0.43 2.62 -6.94
CA VAL A 61 -0.22 1.90 -5.86
C VAL A 61 -1.61 1.45 -6.30
N VAL A 62 -1.90 0.17 -6.12
CA VAL A 62 -3.22 -0.42 -6.37
C VAL A 62 -4.01 -0.43 -5.05
N PRO A 63 -5.36 -0.27 -5.07
CA PRO A 63 -6.21 -0.42 -3.87
C PRO A 63 -6.23 -1.87 -3.35
N ALA A 64 -5.15 -2.25 -2.66
CA ALA A 64 -4.82 -3.62 -2.28
C ALA A 64 -5.50 -4.08 -0.98
N ARG A 65 -6.25 -3.19 -0.32
CA ARG A 65 -6.96 -3.51 0.93
C ARG A 65 -8.42 -3.86 0.62
N LEU A 66 -8.77 -5.14 0.79
CA LEU A 66 -10.10 -5.66 0.49
C LEU A 66 -10.87 -5.89 1.80
N LEU A 67 -12.02 -5.23 1.93
CA LEU A 67 -12.91 -5.37 3.09
C LEU A 67 -14.18 -6.08 2.65
N GLY A 68 -14.43 -7.26 3.21
CA GLY A 68 -15.52 -8.12 2.76
C GLY A 68 -16.13 -8.98 3.85
N GLN A 69 -16.93 -9.95 3.40
CA GLN A 69 -17.61 -10.91 4.27
C GLN A 69 -17.28 -12.33 3.84
N LYS A 70 -17.06 -13.21 4.82
CA LYS A 70 -16.83 -14.63 4.55
C LYS A 70 -18.10 -15.29 4.03
N ARG A 71 -18.03 -15.90 2.85
CA ARG A 71 -19.12 -16.68 2.27
C ARG A 71 -19.57 -17.76 3.24
N GLY A 72 -20.89 -17.91 3.39
CA GLY A 72 -21.52 -18.83 4.33
C GLY A 72 -21.69 -18.26 5.75
N SER A 73 -20.62 -17.79 6.40
CA SER A 73 -20.72 -17.30 7.79
C SER A 73 -21.15 -15.84 7.94
N GLY A 74 -21.00 -15.01 6.90
CA GLY A 74 -21.26 -13.56 6.94
C GLY A 74 -20.27 -12.75 7.79
N GLY A 75 -19.32 -13.40 8.47
CA GLY A 75 -18.35 -12.73 9.32
C GLY A 75 -17.40 -11.83 8.53
N ARG A 76 -17.16 -10.61 9.03
CA ARG A 76 -16.24 -9.64 8.40
C ARG A 76 -14.82 -10.22 8.29
N ALA A 77 -14.18 -9.92 7.17
CA ALA A 77 -12.80 -10.25 6.90
C ALA A 77 -12.12 -9.14 6.10
N GLU A 78 -10.83 -9.00 6.31
CA GLU A 78 -9.95 -8.08 5.61
C GLU A 78 -8.83 -8.90 4.97
N ILE A 79 -8.57 -8.63 3.69
CA ILE A 79 -7.47 -9.20 2.92
C ILE A 79 -6.64 -8.05 2.38
N PHE A 80 -5.37 -8.02 2.74
CA PHE A 80 -4.39 -7.06 2.25
C PHE A 80 -3.48 -7.77 1.25
N LEU A 81 -3.66 -7.52 -0.04
CA LEU A 81 -2.79 -8.08 -1.07
C LEU A 81 -1.39 -7.52 -0.85
N VAL A 82 -0.34 -8.33 -1.03
CA VAL A 82 1.07 -7.94 -0.80
C VAL A 82 1.85 -7.93 -2.11
N ARG A 83 1.74 -9.00 -2.89
CA ARG A 83 2.42 -9.14 -4.17
C ARG A 83 1.65 -10.14 -5.02
N ARG A 84 1.54 -9.86 -6.32
CA ARG A 84 1.00 -10.83 -7.28
C ARG A 84 1.96 -12.02 -7.37
N ASP A 85 1.41 -13.22 -7.31
CA ASP A 85 2.16 -14.44 -7.54
C ASP A 85 2.08 -14.76 -9.04
N GLU A 86 3.23 -14.65 -9.73
CA GLU A 86 3.33 -14.87 -11.18
C GLU A 86 3.36 -16.36 -11.55
N ALA A 87 3.40 -17.24 -10.55
CA ALA A 87 3.28 -18.68 -10.76
C ALA A 87 1.85 -19.03 -11.22
N GLU A 88 1.77 -19.32 -12.53
CA GLU A 88 0.57 -19.65 -13.31
C GLU A 88 -0.39 -18.48 -13.54
N ASN A 89 -0.44 -18.01 -14.79
CA ASN A 89 -1.62 -17.33 -15.34
C ASN A 89 -2.77 -18.33 -15.35
N ALA A 90 -3.47 -18.46 -14.22
CA ALA A 90 -4.65 -19.29 -14.14
C ALA A 90 -5.75 -18.63 -15.00
N THR A 91 -6.28 -19.39 -15.94
CA THR A 91 -7.52 -19.06 -16.68
C THR A 91 -8.72 -18.76 -15.77
N GLU A 92 -8.59 -19.00 -14.46
CA GLU A 92 -9.63 -18.88 -13.43
C GLU A 92 -9.45 -17.66 -12.48
N GLY A 93 -8.40 -16.84 -12.62
CA GLY A 93 -8.18 -15.66 -11.79
C GLY A 93 -6.71 -15.35 -11.49
N GLU A 94 -6.47 -14.33 -10.66
CA GLU A 94 -5.12 -13.91 -10.29
C GLU A 94 -4.72 -14.42 -8.89
N ARG A 95 -3.50 -14.95 -8.77
CA ARG A 95 -2.95 -15.35 -7.47
C ARG A 95 -2.17 -14.22 -6.82
N TRP A 96 -2.31 -14.11 -5.50
CA TRP A 96 -1.68 -13.08 -4.70
C TRP A 96 -1.18 -13.65 -3.38
N LEU A 97 0.01 -13.21 -2.96
CA LEU A 97 0.41 -13.26 -1.57
C LEU A 97 -0.36 -12.16 -0.83
N ALA A 98 -0.91 -12.46 0.35
CA ALA A 98 -1.74 -11.54 1.11
C ALA A 98 -1.60 -11.73 2.63
N LEU A 99 -2.03 -10.72 3.39
CA LEU A 99 -2.28 -10.81 4.82
C LEU A 99 -3.78 -10.84 5.09
N GLY A 100 -4.22 -11.66 6.03
CA GLY A 100 -5.63 -11.83 6.33
C GLY A 100 -5.97 -11.52 7.79
N ARG A 101 -7.06 -10.77 8.01
CA ARG A 101 -7.59 -10.46 9.35
C ARG A 101 -9.08 -10.78 9.42
N ALA A 102 -9.46 -11.63 10.38
CA ALA A 102 -10.86 -11.96 10.65
C ALA A 102 -11.01 -12.50 12.08
N SER A 103 -12.21 -12.40 12.67
CA SER A 103 -12.48 -12.90 14.03
C SER A 103 -12.29 -14.42 14.17
N LYS A 104 -12.52 -15.17 13.09
CA LYS A 104 -12.12 -16.58 12.98
C LYS A 104 -11.15 -16.72 11.82
N ALA A 105 -10.08 -17.49 12.02
CA ALA A 105 -9.01 -17.69 11.07
C ALA A 105 -9.53 -18.01 9.65
N LEU A 106 -8.89 -17.38 8.66
CA LEU A 106 -9.06 -17.67 7.25
C LEU A 106 -8.27 -18.95 6.93
N LYS A 107 -8.98 -20.04 6.70
CA LYS A 107 -8.42 -21.36 6.36
C LYS A 107 -8.47 -21.58 4.84
N PRO A 108 -7.64 -22.47 4.28
CA PRO A 108 -7.79 -22.91 2.90
C PRO A 108 -9.24 -23.29 2.55
N GLY A 109 -9.70 -22.86 1.38
CA GLY A 109 -11.08 -22.98 0.91
C GLY A 109 -12.05 -21.92 1.43
N ALA A 110 -11.63 -21.03 2.35
CA ALA A 110 -12.45 -19.90 2.75
C ALA A 110 -12.53 -18.87 1.62
N ILE A 111 -13.74 -18.36 1.36
CA ILE A 111 -13.98 -17.31 0.36
C ILE A 111 -14.45 -16.04 1.07
N VAL A 112 -13.85 -14.91 0.73
CA VAL A 112 -14.28 -13.57 1.16
C VAL A 112 -14.85 -12.82 -0.03
N ASP A 113 -16.11 -12.42 0.07
CA ASP A 113 -16.83 -11.65 -0.95
C ASP A 113 -16.65 -10.15 -0.72
N VAL A 114 -16.19 -9.45 -1.76
CA VAL A 114 -15.85 -8.01 -1.77
C VAL A 114 -16.46 -7.40 -3.02
N GLY A 115 -17.74 -7.02 -2.93
CA GLY A 115 -18.52 -6.64 -4.11
C GLY A 115 -18.52 -7.77 -5.16
N PRO A 116 -18.05 -7.54 -6.41
CA PRO A 116 -17.95 -8.57 -7.44
C PRO A 116 -16.69 -9.45 -7.30
N ILE A 117 -15.77 -9.13 -6.39
CA ILE A 117 -14.52 -9.89 -6.21
C ILE A 117 -14.77 -11.02 -5.21
N ALA A 118 -14.42 -12.24 -5.60
CA ALA A 118 -14.28 -13.37 -4.70
C ALA A 118 -12.79 -13.59 -4.42
N ALA A 119 -12.42 -13.54 -3.14
CA ALA A 119 -11.07 -13.82 -2.67
C ALA A 119 -11.04 -15.17 -1.96
N GLU A 120 -10.57 -16.20 -2.64
CA GLU A 120 -10.44 -17.55 -2.12
C GLU A 120 -9.06 -17.76 -1.50
N VAL A 121 -9.01 -18.27 -0.28
CA VAL A 121 -7.76 -18.66 0.39
C VAL A 121 -7.35 -20.03 -0.13
N LEU A 122 -6.24 -20.09 -0.86
CA LEU A 122 -5.68 -21.34 -1.36
C LEU A 122 -4.77 -22.00 -0.32
N GLU A 123 -3.97 -21.19 0.36
CA GLU A 123 -2.94 -21.66 1.28
C GLU A 123 -2.77 -20.67 2.43
N LYS A 124 -2.40 -21.20 3.60
CA LYS A 124 -1.88 -20.40 4.70
C LYS A 124 -0.46 -20.88 5.00
N ARG A 125 0.50 -19.97 4.91
CA ARG A 125 1.92 -20.24 5.13
C ARG A 125 2.30 -20.10 6.60
N ASP A 126 3.45 -20.67 6.96
CA ASP A 126 3.95 -20.70 8.34
C ASP A 126 4.31 -19.31 8.88
N ASP A 127 4.68 -18.38 7.99
CA ASP A 127 4.95 -16.97 8.32
C ASP A 127 3.67 -16.14 8.57
N GLY A 128 2.48 -16.77 8.48
CA GLY A 128 1.19 -16.14 8.67
C GLY A 128 0.60 -15.48 7.42
N THR A 129 1.34 -15.45 6.30
CA THR A 129 0.82 -14.99 5.02
C THR A 129 -0.15 -16.00 4.40
N LEU A 130 -0.99 -15.50 3.50
CA LEU A 130 -1.97 -16.29 2.74
C LEU A 130 -1.61 -16.26 1.25
N VAL A 131 -1.83 -17.37 0.57
CA VAL A 131 -1.98 -17.35 -0.90
C VAL A 131 -3.46 -17.28 -1.19
N VAL A 132 -3.88 -16.24 -1.90
CA VAL A 132 -5.28 -16.01 -2.28
C VAL A 132 -5.43 -15.99 -3.79
N ARG A 133 -6.56 -16.50 -4.28
CA ARG A 133 -7.00 -16.35 -5.66
C ARG A 133 -8.10 -15.30 -5.70
N LEU A 134 -7.92 -14.30 -6.53
CA LEU A 134 -8.92 -13.31 -6.84
C LEU A 134 -9.60 -13.65 -8.17
N SER A 135 -10.91 -13.73 -8.15
CA SER A 135 -11.74 -13.92 -9.33
C SER A 135 -12.97 -13.02 -9.27
N LEU A 136 -13.57 -12.78 -10.44
CA LEU A 136 -14.84 -12.07 -10.52
C LEU A 136 -16.00 -13.06 -10.48
N SER A 137 -17.07 -12.71 -9.77
CA SER A 137 -18.29 -13.51 -9.75
C SER A 137 -18.96 -13.55 -11.14
N HIS A 138 -19.56 -14.70 -11.47
CA HIS A 138 -20.22 -14.90 -12.76
C HIS A 138 -21.33 -13.86 -12.95
N GLY A 139 -21.30 -13.12 -14.06
CA GLY A 139 -22.24 -12.04 -14.36
C GLY A 139 -21.73 -10.62 -14.08
N SER A 140 -20.45 -10.44 -13.72
CA SER A 140 -19.81 -9.12 -13.55
C SER A 140 -19.64 -8.30 -14.84
N GLY A 141 -20.22 -8.74 -15.97
CA GLY A 141 -20.09 -8.10 -17.27
C GLY A 141 -18.67 -8.19 -17.85
N THR A 142 -18.24 -7.17 -18.60
CA THR A 142 -16.90 -7.06 -19.20
C THR A 142 -15.85 -6.48 -18.25
N ALA A 143 -16.19 -6.28 -16.98
CA ALA A 143 -15.28 -5.67 -16.02
C ALA A 143 -14.06 -6.57 -15.78
N SER A 144 -12.87 -5.98 -15.79
CA SER A 144 -11.62 -6.62 -15.42
C SER A 144 -11.45 -6.67 -13.90
N LEU A 145 -10.65 -7.61 -13.39
CA LEU A 145 -10.33 -7.67 -11.95
C LEU A 145 -9.70 -6.35 -11.46
N ARG A 146 -8.92 -5.70 -12.33
CA ARG A 146 -8.33 -4.38 -12.07
C ARG A 146 -9.39 -3.32 -11.81
N GLU A 147 -10.38 -3.18 -12.68
CA GLU A 147 -11.46 -2.20 -12.49
C GLU A 147 -12.27 -2.49 -11.22
N ALA A 148 -12.46 -3.78 -10.91
CA ALA A 148 -13.10 -4.19 -9.67
C ALA A 148 -12.27 -3.78 -8.44
N LEU A 149 -10.94 -3.99 -8.45
CA LEU A 149 -10.03 -3.54 -7.39
C LEU A 149 -10.03 -2.02 -7.25
N GLU A 150 -10.01 -1.28 -8.36
CA GLU A 150 -10.11 0.17 -8.34
C GLU A 150 -11.42 0.65 -7.70
N THR A 151 -12.52 -0.06 -7.94
CA THR A 151 -13.85 0.35 -7.45
C THR A 151 -14.12 -0.11 -6.02
N HIS A 152 -13.69 -1.31 -5.64
CA HIS A 152 -14.08 -1.98 -4.38
C HIS A 152 -12.93 -2.16 -3.40
N GLY A 153 -11.69 -1.98 -3.85
CA GLY A 153 -10.51 -1.95 -3.00
C GLY A 153 -10.37 -0.60 -2.30
N HIS A 154 -9.68 -0.63 -1.18
CA HIS A 154 -9.32 0.54 -0.38
C HIS A 154 -7.84 0.83 -0.50
N MET A 155 -7.46 2.10 -0.35
CA MET A 155 -6.06 2.47 -0.29
C MET A 155 -5.40 1.81 0.92
N PRO A 156 -4.23 1.18 0.73
CA PRO A 156 -3.50 0.47 1.77
C PRO A 156 -2.74 1.48 2.66
N LEU A 157 -3.50 2.27 3.42
CA LEU A 157 -2.94 3.21 4.38
C LEU A 157 -2.17 2.45 5.47
N PRO A 158 -1.04 3.01 5.97
CA PRO A 158 -0.27 2.37 7.04
C PRO A 158 -1.11 2.12 8.29
N PRO A 159 -0.83 1.07 9.08
CA PRO A 159 -1.67 0.65 10.20
C PRO A 159 -1.77 1.67 11.34
N TYR A 160 -0.84 2.62 11.43
CA TYR A 160 -0.89 3.71 12.40
C TYR A 160 -1.90 4.80 12.01
N ILE A 161 -2.33 4.87 10.74
CA ILE A 161 -3.40 5.78 10.29
C ILE A 161 -4.75 5.13 10.61
N ARG A 162 -5.37 5.57 11.71
CA ARG A 162 -6.61 4.99 12.25
C ARG A 162 -7.87 5.65 11.68
N ARG A 163 -7.93 5.84 10.36
CA ARG A 163 -9.12 6.33 9.64
C ARG A 163 -9.37 5.53 8.36
N PRO A 164 -10.60 5.52 7.83
CA PRO A 164 -10.86 5.08 6.46
C PRO A 164 -10.08 5.94 5.46
N ASP A 165 -9.77 5.35 4.30
CA ASP A 165 -9.27 6.09 3.16
C ASP A 165 -10.40 6.94 2.53
N ASP A 166 -10.01 7.98 1.83
CA ASP A 166 -10.92 8.85 1.09
C ASP A 166 -10.46 9.07 -0.36
N ALA A 167 -11.22 9.90 -1.09
CA ALA A 167 -10.90 10.22 -2.48
C ALA A 167 -9.57 10.98 -2.62
N ALA A 168 -9.18 11.76 -1.61
CA ALA A 168 -7.90 12.46 -1.62
C ALA A 168 -6.75 11.47 -1.47
N ASP A 169 -6.87 10.42 -0.66
CA ASP A 169 -5.85 9.38 -0.52
C ASP A 169 -5.55 8.68 -1.84
N ARG A 170 -6.56 8.40 -2.67
CA ARG A 170 -6.36 7.76 -3.99
C ARG A 170 -5.45 8.55 -4.91
N THR A 171 -5.55 9.88 -4.87
CA THR A 171 -4.69 10.77 -5.63
C THR A 171 -3.38 11.04 -4.90
N ARG A 172 -3.45 11.24 -3.58
CA ARG A 172 -2.32 11.72 -2.78
C ARG A 172 -1.30 10.63 -2.45
N TYR A 173 -1.74 9.38 -2.40
CA TYR A 173 -0.91 8.21 -2.15
C TYR A 173 -0.28 7.64 -3.44
N GLN A 174 -0.07 8.51 -4.42
CA GLN A 174 0.71 8.27 -5.62
C GLN A 174 1.85 9.29 -5.70
N THR A 175 3.01 8.83 -6.15
CA THR A 175 4.15 9.71 -6.48
C THR A 175 3.97 10.30 -7.88
N VAL A 176 4.68 11.39 -8.18
CA VAL A 176 4.74 11.97 -9.53
C VAL A 176 5.42 11.04 -10.55
N PHE A 177 6.06 9.96 -10.08
CA PHE A 177 6.70 8.95 -10.91
C PHE A 177 5.81 7.73 -11.19
N ALA A 178 4.63 7.64 -10.60
CA ALA A 178 3.75 6.47 -10.67
C ALA A 178 3.23 6.20 -12.09
N LYS A 179 3.89 5.28 -12.81
CA LYS A 179 3.60 4.91 -14.20
C LYS A 179 3.13 3.47 -14.35
N HIS A 180 3.73 2.55 -13.61
CA HIS A 180 3.53 1.11 -13.79
C HIS A 180 2.78 0.51 -12.62
N ASP A 181 1.69 -0.20 -12.88
CA ASP A 181 0.98 -0.90 -11.81
C ASP A 181 1.86 -1.98 -11.17
N GLY A 182 1.89 -2.05 -9.85
CA GLY A 182 2.64 -3.12 -9.19
C GLY A 182 2.91 -2.93 -7.70
N ALA A 183 2.69 -1.74 -7.16
CA ALA A 183 2.86 -1.50 -5.74
C ALA A 183 1.58 -1.79 -4.96
N VAL A 184 1.75 -2.54 -3.88
CA VAL A 184 0.77 -2.62 -2.80
C VAL A 184 0.97 -1.49 -1.78
N ALA A 185 2.18 -0.95 -1.66
CA ALA A 185 2.46 0.15 -0.76
C ALA A 185 3.16 1.27 -1.53
N ALA A 186 2.78 2.52 -1.26
CA ALA A 186 3.46 3.65 -1.85
C ALA A 186 4.94 3.68 -1.40
N PRO A 187 5.88 4.04 -2.28
CA PRO A 187 7.18 4.54 -1.86
C PRO A 187 6.95 5.89 -1.15
N THR A 188 6.73 5.86 0.17
CA THR A 188 6.20 6.99 0.95
C THR A 188 7.10 8.22 0.93
N ALA A 189 8.42 8.05 0.85
CA ALA A 189 9.35 9.17 0.72
C ALA A 189 9.16 9.94 -0.61
N GLY A 190 8.85 9.24 -1.70
CA GLY A 190 8.60 9.86 -3.00
C GLY A 190 7.33 10.70 -3.04
N LEU A 191 6.42 10.58 -2.07
CA LEU A 191 5.19 11.37 -1.99
C LEU A 191 5.46 12.85 -1.69
N HIS A 192 6.67 13.20 -1.27
CA HIS A 192 7.08 14.58 -1.03
C HIS A 192 7.57 15.31 -2.30
N LEU A 193 7.91 14.56 -3.35
CA LEU A 193 8.43 15.12 -4.60
C LEU A 193 7.28 15.58 -5.48
N THR A 194 7.34 16.84 -5.92
CA THR A 194 6.35 17.51 -6.78
C THR A 194 6.94 17.70 -8.18
N GLU A 195 6.10 17.88 -9.20
CA GLU A 195 6.60 18.18 -10.56
C GLU A 195 7.43 19.45 -10.57
N SER A 196 6.99 20.49 -9.84
CA SER A 196 7.71 21.76 -9.69
C SER A 196 9.07 21.64 -8.99
N LEU A 197 9.31 20.58 -8.20
CA LEU A 197 10.62 20.33 -7.58
C LEU A 197 11.61 19.69 -8.57
N LEU A 198 11.08 19.05 -9.62
CA LEU A 198 11.87 18.30 -10.60
C LEU A 198 12.26 19.12 -11.83
N GLU A 199 11.57 20.25 -12.05
CA GLU A 199 11.88 21.25 -13.08
C GLU A 199 13.02 22.17 -12.64
#